data_AF-A0A5K1EFR5-F1
#
_entry.id   AF-A0A5K1EFR5-F1
#
_cell.length_a   1.000
_cell.length_b   1.000
_cell.length_c   1.000
_cell.angle_alpha   90.00
_cell.angle_beta   90.00
_cell.angle_gamma   90.00
#
_symmetry.space_group_name_H-M   'P 1'
#
loop_
_entity.id
_entity.type
_entity.pdbx_description
1 polymer ?
#
loop_
_entity_poly.entity_id
_entity_poly.type
_entity_poly.pdbx_seq_one_letter_code
_entity_poly.pdbx_strand_id
1 'polypeptide(L)' 'YASRVRSIVNDPSKNVSSREVARLKKMISYWKEQAGRKGDEEELEEIQEARPASAKEHPDSRLS' A
#
# COMPACT_ATOMS: atom_id res chain seq x y z
N TYR A 1 7.86 -19.23 2.14
CA TYR A 1 6.77 -20.10 2.63
C TYR A 1 6.69 -20.06 4.14
N ALA A 2 7.75 -20.46 4.86
CA ALA A 2 7.82 -20.42 6.33
C ALA A 2 7.41 -19.07 6.97
N SER A 3 7.77 -17.93 6.37
CA SER A 3 7.43 -16.58 6.90
C SER A 3 5.94 -16.19 6.78
N ARG A 4 5.18 -16.78 5.86
CA ARG A 4 3.75 -16.48 5.64
C ARG A 4 2.82 -17.49 6.30
N VAL A 5 3.33 -18.69 6.63
CA VAL A 5 2.51 -19.84 6.97
C VAL A 5 2.02 -19.84 8.41
N ARG A 6 2.58 -19.03 9.33
CA ARG A 6 2.12 -19.02 10.73
C ARG A 6 2.53 -17.78 11.51
N SER A 7 1.52 -17.07 12.02
CA SER A 7 1.64 -16.34 13.29
C SER A 7 0.28 -15.99 13.91
N ILE A 8 -0.81 -16.02 13.13
CA ILE A 8 -2.15 -15.62 13.59
C ILE A 8 -3.17 -16.69 13.16
N VAL A 9 -3.87 -17.28 14.13
CA VAL A 9 -5.06 -18.10 13.90
C VAL A 9 -6.28 -17.22 14.16
N ASN A 10 -7.08 -16.93 13.12
CA ASN A 10 -8.28 -16.11 13.25
C ASN A 10 -9.50 -16.97 13.64
N ASP A 11 -10.34 -16.45 14.52
CA ASP A 11 -11.66 -16.99 14.82
C ASP A 11 -12.67 -16.35 13.87
N PRO A 12 -13.29 -17.11 12.95
CA PRO A 12 -14.17 -16.54 11.91
C PRO A 12 -15.45 -15.92 12.48
N SER A 13 -15.80 -16.20 13.73
CA SER A 13 -16.95 -15.58 14.41
C SER A 13 -16.63 -14.22 15.04
N LYS A 14 -15.34 -13.88 15.19
CA LYS A 14 -14.91 -12.64 15.86
C LYS A 14 -14.75 -11.51 14.86
N ASN A 15 -15.70 -10.58 14.91
CA ASN A 15 -15.58 -9.30 14.23
C ASN A 15 -14.62 -8.37 14.97
N VAL A 16 -13.88 -7.57 14.21
CA VAL A 16 -13.03 -6.51 14.76
C VAL A 16 -13.93 -5.42 15.35
N SER A 17 -13.65 -5.00 16.59
CA SER A 17 -14.46 -3.97 17.25
C SER A 17 -14.29 -2.60 16.59
N SER A 18 -15.28 -1.71 16.73
CA SER A 18 -15.22 -0.35 16.18
C SER A 18 -14.04 0.47 16.71
N ARG A 19 -13.65 0.25 17.98
CA ARG A 19 -12.47 0.87 18.61
C ARG A 19 -11.18 0.41 17.94
N GLU A 20 -11.05 -0.88 17.66
CA GLU A 20 -9.89 -1.44 16.96
C GLU A 20 -9.83 -0.94 15.52
N VAL A 21 -10.96 -0.86 14.83
CA VAL A 21 -11.05 -0.27 13.48
C VAL A 21 -10.56 1.17 13.49
N ALA A 22 -10.98 1.99 14.46
CA ALA A 22 -10.51 3.38 14.59
C ALA A 22 -8.99 3.46 14.83
N ARG A 23 -8.46 2.57 15.68
CA ARG A 23 -7.01 2.48 15.94
C ARG A 23 -6.24 2.08 14.68
N LEU A 24 -6.74 1.10 13.92
CA LEU A 24 -6.15 0.63 12.66
C LEU A 24 -6.13 1.75 11.62
N LYS A 25 -7.23 2.52 11.49
CA LYS A 25 -7.28 3.69 10.60
C LYS A 25 -6.17 4.70 10.91
N LYS A 26 -5.97 5.02 12.21
CA LYS A 26 -4.89 5.93 12.63
C LYS A 26 -3.51 5.39 12.24
N MET A 27 -3.26 4.09 12.43
CA MET A 27 -1.99 3.47 12.01
C MET A 27 -1.81 3.56 10.49
N ILE A 28 -2.82 3.23 9.70
CA ILE A 28 -2.73 3.31 8.22
C ILE A 28 -2.45 4.74 7.77
N SER A 29 -3.14 5.74 8.32
CA SER A 29 -2.89 7.15 7.97
C SER A 29 -1.45 7.56 8.26
N TYR A 30 -0.93 7.21 9.45
CA TYR A 30 0.47 7.48 9.80
C TYR A 30 1.44 6.79 8.84
N TRP A 31 1.20 5.51 8.53
CA TRP A 31 2.08 4.75 7.62
C TRP A 31 2.06 5.31 6.20
N LYS A 32 0.91 5.77 5.69
CA LYS A 32 0.81 6.42 4.38
C LYS A 32 1.62 7.71 4.32
N GLU A 33 1.50 8.53 5.35
CA GLU A 33 2.24 9.78 5.46
C GLU A 33 3.75 9.52 5.50
N GLN A 34 4.20 8.53 6.28
CA GLN A 34 5.62 8.18 6.38
C GLN A 34 6.15 7.48 5.12
N ALA A 35 5.33 6.66 4.45
CA ALA A 35 5.74 5.98 3.21
C ALA A 35 5.96 6.97 2.05
N GLY A 36 5.22 8.08 2.00
CA GLY A 36 5.40 9.15 1.01
C GLY A 36 6.47 10.19 1.38
N ARG A 37 6.88 10.27 2.66
CA ARG A 37 7.95 11.18 3.12
C ARG A 37 9.38 10.68 2.85
N LYS A 38 9.55 9.57 2.14
CA LYS A 38 10.88 9.06 1.75
C LYS A 38 11.58 9.90 0.66
N GLY A 39 10.89 10.90 0.10
CA GLY A 39 11.34 11.68 -1.06
C GLY A 39 12.22 12.90 -0.78
N ASP A 40 12.56 13.24 0.47
CA ASP A 40 13.60 14.27 0.70
C ASP A 40 15.00 13.78 0.26
N GLU A 41 15.11 12.48 -0.09
CA GLU A 41 16.26 11.82 -0.71
C GLU A 41 15.88 11.19 -2.07
N GLU A 42 14.81 11.67 -2.73
CA GLU A 42 14.60 11.37 -4.15
C GLU A 42 15.57 12.23 -4.96
N GLU A 43 16.53 11.56 -5.59
CA GLU A 43 17.42 12.14 -6.60
C GLU A 43 16.56 12.85 -7.66
N LEU A 44 16.82 14.14 -7.90
CA LEU A 44 16.07 14.91 -8.90
C LEU A 44 16.30 14.30 -10.29
N GLU A 45 15.24 13.87 -10.96
CA GLU A 45 15.30 13.37 -12.34
C GLU A 45 15.32 14.53 -13.35
N GLU A 46 16.05 14.37 -14.46
CA GLU A 46 16.03 15.33 -15.58
C GLU A 46 14.68 15.34 -16.29
N ILE A 47 14.24 16.53 -16.74
CA ILE A 47 12.98 16.71 -17.46
C ILE A 47 13.07 15.99 -18.82
N GLN A 48 12.19 15.01 -19.06
CA GLN A 48 12.06 14.34 -20.36
C GLN A 48 10.94 14.97 -21.19
N GLU A 49 11.21 15.29 -22.46
CA GLU A 49 10.22 15.88 -23.39
C GLU A 49 9.15 14.86 -23.85
N ALA A 50 9.40 13.56 -23.71
CA ALA A 50 8.53 12.49 -24.16
C ALA A 50 8.05 11.61 -23.00
N ARG A 51 6.76 11.23 -23.00
CA ARG A 51 6.24 10.22 -22.06
C ARG A 51 6.76 8.83 -22.46
N PRO A 52 7.39 8.06 -21.55
CA PRO A 52 7.83 6.70 -21.86
C PRO A 52 6.63 5.83 -22.28
N ALA A 53 6.78 5.11 -23.39
CA ALA A 53 5.71 4.37 -24.06
C ALA A 53 5.11 3.22 -23.21
N SER A 54 5.75 2.83 -22.11
CA SER A 54 5.32 1.77 -21.21
C SER A 54 4.24 2.19 -20.19
N ALA A 55 3.96 3.49 -20.03
CA ALA A 55 3.01 4.00 -19.05
C ALA A 55 1.52 3.80 -19.41
N LYS A 56 1.19 2.94 -20.38
CA LYS A 56 -0.20 2.63 -20.80
C LYS A 56 -0.66 1.22 -20.49
N GLU A 57 0.16 0.34 -19.93
CA GLU A 57 -0.28 -1.00 -19.56
C GLU A 57 -0.34 -1.16 -18.03
N HIS A 58 -1.36 -0.54 -17.43
CA HIS A 58 -1.84 -1.00 -16.14
C HIS A 58 -2.69 -2.26 -16.41
N PRO A 59 -2.32 -3.46 -15.94
CA PRO A 59 -2.99 -4.71 -16.30
C PRO A 59 -4.39 -4.91 -15.67
N ASP A 60 -4.99 -3.89 -15.05
CA ASP A 60 -6.27 -3.99 -14.33
C ASP A 60 -7.49 -3.47 -15.12
N SER A 61 -7.38 -3.28 -16.43
CA SER A 61 -8.50 -2.87 -17.30
C SER A 61 -9.13 -4.02 -18.09
N ARG A 62 -8.84 -5.29 -17.74
CA ARG A 62 -9.33 -6.48 -18.45
C ARG A 62 -10.23 -7.42 -17.63
N LEU A 63 -11.09 -6.89 -16.77
CA LEU A 63 -12.24 -7.66 -16.29
C LEU A 63 -13.51 -6.83 -16.47
N SER A 64 -14.31 -7.28 -17.45
CA SER A 64 -15.73 -6.99 -17.64
C SER A 64 -16.57 -7.60 -16.53
#